data_AF-A0A3D0UK36-F1
#
_entry.id   AF-A0A3D0UK36-F1
#
_cell.length_a   1.000
_cell.length_b   1.000
_cell.length_c   1.000
_cell.angle_alpha   90.00
_cell.angle_beta   90.00
_cell.angle_gamma   90.00
#
_symmetry.space_group_name_H-M   'P 1'
#
loop_
_entity.id
_entity.type
_entity.pdbx_description
1 polymer ?
#
loop_
_entity_poly.entity_id
_entity_poly.type
_entity_poly.pdbx_seq_one_letter_code
_entity_poly.pdbx_strand_id
1 'polypeptide(L)'
;MRLKVIWRRPLLTLTQLIVLLFVIAALIVVLDLNRRAKAGRLVGAGEDELRAELAVETTRQVELQATLTYVQSDDYVAVYAREEGGFLLPGEKRIVPLLVEKEPLPTPVAAPTADPAQNVHPWQAWWQLLTDAPLPSQ
;
A
#
# COMPACT_ATOMS: atom_id res chain seq x y z
N MET A 1 37.32 87.78 17.47
CA MET A 1 36.35 86.85 16.84
C MET A 1 36.65 85.44 17.36
N ARG A 2 35.86 84.92 18.32
CA ARG A 2 36.09 83.60 18.93
C ARG A 2 35.06 82.60 18.41
N LEU A 3 35.48 81.59 17.64
CA LEU A 3 34.62 80.49 17.22
C LEU A 3 34.36 79.56 18.41
N LYS A 4 33.10 79.49 18.85
CA LYS A 4 32.61 78.48 19.79
C LYS A 4 32.45 77.16 19.05
N VAL A 5 33.34 76.21 19.31
CA VAL A 5 33.21 74.81 18.90
C VAL A 5 32.11 74.18 19.76
N ILE A 6 31.00 73.81 19.12
CA ILE A 6 29.86 73.16 19.76
C ILE A 6 30.15 71.66 19.80
N TRP A 7 30.63 71.17 20.94
CA TRP A 7 30.82 69.74 21.18
C TRP A 7 29.45 69.07 21.31
N ARG A 8 29.05 68.32 20.28
CA ARG A 8 27.89 67.43 20.33
C ARG A 8 28.21 66.28 21.28
N ARG A 9 27.38 66.08 22.31
CA ARG A 9 27.46 64.88 23.16
C ARG A 9 27.25 63.65 22.26
N PRO A 10 28.04 62.57 22.40
CA PRO A 10 27.78 61.36 21.66
C PRO A 10 26.42 60.80 22.11
N LEU A 11 25.51 60.58 21.17
CA LEU A 11 24.16 60.05 21.42
C LEU A 11 24.16 58.59 21.91
N LEU A 12 25.34 57.96 21.94
CA LEU A 12 25.56 56.57 22.32
C LEU A 12 26.76 56.50 23.26
N THR A 13 26.56 55.84 24.41
CA THR A 13 27.66 55.55 25.34
C THR A 13 28.55 54.45 24.76
N LEU A 14 29.85 54.44 25.11
CA LEU A 14 30.81 53.42 24.64
C LEU A 14 30.30 52.00 24.92
N THR A 15 29.69 51.80 26.09
CA THR A 15 29.07 50.53 26.50
C THR A 15 27.93 50.10 25.56
N GLN A 16 27.06 51.03 25.16
CA GLN A 16 25.98 50.74 24.20
C GLN A 16 26.54 50.33 22.83
N LEU A 17 27.65 50.92 22.41
CA LEU A 17 28.31 50.60 21.13
C LEU A 17 28.90 49.17 21.15
N ILE A 18 29.54 48.78 22.25
CA ILE A 18 30.09 47.43 22.44
C ILE A 18 28.97 46.39 22.48
N VAL A 19 27.89 46.65 23.22
CA VAL A 19 26.73 45.75 23.29
C VAL A 19 26.08 45.59 21.91
N LEU A 20 25.89 46.69 21.18
CA LEU A 20 25.32 46.65 19.83
C LEU A 20 26.20 45.84 18.88
N LEU A 21 27.53 46.01 18.93
CA LEU A 21 28.47 45.22 18.13
C LEU A 21 28.37 43.73 18.46
N PHE A 22 28.25 43.38 19.75
CA PHE A 22 28.11 42.00 20.19
C PHE A 22 26.79 41.38 19.71
N VAL A 23 25.68 42.12 19.78
CA VAL A 23 24.38 41.69 19.26
C VAL A 23 24.43 41.46 17.76
N ILE A 24 25.07 42.35 17.00
CA ILE A 24 25.26 42.19 15.56
C ILE A 24 26.11 40.96 15.25
N ALA A 25 27.22 40.77 15.97
CA ALA A 25 28.08 39.60 15.80
C ALA A 25 27.33 38.29 16.11
N ALA A 26 26.57 38.25 17.21
CA ALA A 26 25.74 37.11 17.56
C ALA A 26 24.69 36.81 16.48
N LEU A 27 24.04 37.84 15.94
CA LEU A 27 23.07 37.69 14.86
C LEU A 27 23.70 37.09 13.60
N ILE A 28 24.91 37.55 13.22
CA ILE A 28 25.66 37.02 12.07
C ILE A 28 25.96 35.53 12.28
N VAL A 29 26.44 35.14 13.46
CA VAL A 29 26.75 33.75 13.78
C VAL A 29 25.49 32.87 13.70
N VAL A 30 24.38 33.30 14.29
CA VAL A 30 23.12 32.55 14.24
C VAL A 30 22.64 32.36 12.80
N LEU A 31 22.75 33.40 11.96
CA LEU A 31 22.38 33.32 10.55
C LEU A 31 23.28 32.36 9.76
N ASP A 32 24.60 32.40 9.99
CA ASP A 32 25.56 31.50 9.33
C ASP A 32 25.31 30.03 9.72
N LEU A 33 25.13 29.77 11.01
CA LEU A 33 24.81 28.43 11.52
C LEU A 33 23.49 27.91 10.94
N ASN A 34 22.47 28.74 10.83
CA ASN A 34 21.19 28.35 10.26
C ASN A 34 21.29 28.05 8.75
N ARG A 35 22.09 28.83 8.01
CA ARG A 35 22.39 28.57 6.59
C ARG A 35 23.12 27.24 6.41
N ARG A 36 24.17 27.00 7.20
CA ARG A 36 24.93 25.74 7.18
C ARG A 36 24.08 24.54 7.57
N ALA A 37 23.23 24.67 8.58
CA ALA A 37 22.31 23.61 9.00
C ALA A 37 21.28 23.27 7.91
N LYS A 38 20.76 24.27 7.19
CA LYS A 38 19.86 24.04 6.05
C LYS A 38 20.59 23.34 4.90
N ALA A 39 21.80 23.79 4.55
CA ALA A 39 22.61 23.15 3.51
C ALA A 39 22.95 21.70 3.85
N GLY A 40 23.39 21.43 5.09
CA GLY A 40 23.70 20.06 5.55
C GLY A 40 22.48 19.13 5.52
N ARG A 41 21.28 19.64 5.87
CA ARG A 41 20.04 18.84 5.77
C ARG A 41 19.66 18.50 4.33
N LEU A 42 19.83 19.43 3.39
CA LEU A 42 19.54 19.18 1.98
C LEU A 42 20.51 18.17 1.37
N VAL A 43 21.79 18.27 1.71
CA VAL A 43 22.81 17.29 1.29
C VAL A 43 22.52 15.91 1.88
N GLY A 44 22.23 15.82 3.19
CA GLY A 44 21.90 14.55 3.83
C GLY A 44 20.64 13.89 3.25
N ALA A 45 19.57 14.66 3.02
CA ALA A 45 18.35 14.14 2.42
C ALA A 45 18.58 13.62 0.98
N GLY A 46 19.37 14.33 0.17
CA GLY A 46 19.74 13.87 -1.17
C GLY A 46 20.61 12.62 -1.17
N GLU A 47 21.54 12.50 -0.20
CA GLU A 47 22.34 11.28 -0.04
C GLU A 47 21.49 10.08 0.38
N ASP A 48 20.53 10.26 1.29
CA ASP A 48 19.64 9.19 1.75
C ASP A 48 18.73 8.70 0.62
N GLU A 49 18.17 9.62 -0.18
CA GLU A 49 17.36 9.30 -1.36
C GLU A 49 18.17 8.52 -2.40
N LEU A 50 19.38 8.99 -2.71
CA LEU A 50 20.25 8.34 -3.69
C LEU A 50 20.70 6.94 -3.23
N ARG A 51 20.96 6.76 -1.92
CA ARG A 51 21.27 5.44 -1.35
C ARG A 51 20.07 4.49 -1.46
N ALA A 52 18.85 4.99 -1.24
CA ALA A 52 17.65 4.18 -1.38
C ALA A 52 17.44 3.74 -2.84
N GLU A 53 17.61 4.65 -3.80
CA GLU A 53 17.51 4.34 -5.23
C GLU A 53 18.57 3.30 -5.66
N LEU A 54 19.82 3.46 -5.19
CA LEU A 54 20.88 2.50 -5.45
C LEU A 54 20.57 1.11 -4.87
N ALA A 55 19.99 1.04 -3.67
CA ALA A 55 19.61 -0.24 -3.06
C ALA A 55 18.53 -0.96 -3.87
N VAL A 56 17.55 -0.23 -4.41
CA VAL A 56 16.52 -0.78 -5.28
C VAL A 56 17.11 -1.30 -6.59
N GLU A 57 17.94 -0.50 -7.27
CA GLU A 57 18.50 -0.88 -8.56
C GLU A 57 19.52 -2.02 -8.46
N THR A 58 20.30 -2.08 -7.38
CA THR A 58 21.21 -3.22 -7.12
C THR A 58 20.45 -4.52 -6.88
N THR A 59 19.35 -4.47 -6.12
CA THR A 59 18.47 -5.63 -5.92
C THR A 59 17.88 -6.09 -7.25
N ARG A 60 17.36 -5.15 -8.04
CA ARG A 60 16.81 -5.42 -9.37
C ARG A 60 17.84 -6.04 -10.32
N GLN A 61 19.08 -5.55 -10.29
CA GLN A 61 20.15 -6.11 -11.10
C GLN A 61 20.42 -7.58 -10.76
N VAL A 62 20.42 -7.93 -9.47
CA VAL A 62 20.62 -9.32 -9.02
C VAL A 62 19.47 -10.21 -9.50
N GLU A 63 18.23 -9.76 -9.36
CA GLU A 63 17.04 -10.50 -9.83
C GLU A 63 17.07 -10.72 -11.35
N LEU A 64 17.40 -9.67 -12.12
CA LEU A 64 17.54 -9.77 -13.57
C LEU A 64 18.66 -10.72 -13.97
N GLN A 65 19.80 -10.67 -13.27
CA GLN A 65 20.92 -11.56 -13.54
C GLN A 65 20.56 -13.03 -13.26
N ALA A 66 19.85 -13.29 -12.16
CA ALA A 66 19.36 -14.64 -11.83
C ALA A 66 18.37 -15.15 -12.89
N THR A 67 17.45 -14.28 -13.33
CA THR A 67 16.47 -14.62 -14.39
C THR A 67 17.18 -14.91 -15.71
N LEU A 68 18.16 -14.09 -16.08
CA LEU A 68 18.98 -14.30 -17.27
C LEU A 68 19.68 -15.65 -17.22
N THR A 69 20.34 -15.98 -16.11
CA THR A 69 20.99 -17.27 -15.90
C THR A 69 20.01 -18.44 -16.02
N TYR A 70 18.81 -18.33 -15.44
CA TYR A 70 17.78 -19.36 -15.55
C TYR A 70 17.31 -19.54 -16.99
N VAL A 71 16.98 -18.46 -17.70
CA VAL A 71 16.50 -18.53 -19.09
C VAL A 71 17.56 -19.10 -20.05
N GLN A 72 18.84 -18.94 -19.74
CA GLN A 72 19.95 -19.54 -20.50
C GLN A 72 20.22 -21.01 -20.15
N SER A 73 19.55 -21.56 -19.14
CA SER A 73 19.78 -22.95 -18.70
C SER A 73 19.05 -23.97 -19.58
N ASP A 74 19.59 -25.19 -19.63
CA ASP A 74 18.95 -26.32 -20.31
C ASP A 74 17.60 -26.70 -19.70
N ASP A 75 17.42 -26.44 -18.39
CA ASP A 75 16.17 -26.68 -17.68
C ASP A 75 15.04 -25.80 -18.24
N TYR A 76 15.31 -24.50 -18.44
CA TYR A 76 14.38 -23.60 -19.10
C TYR A 76 14.02 -24.08 -20.51
N VAL A 77 15.01 -24.53 -21.30
CA VAL A 77 14.76 -25.08 -22.64
C VAL A 77 13.85 -26.31 -22.58
N ALA A 78 14.06 -27.20 -21.59
CA ALA A 78 13.27 -28.42 -21.44
C ALA A 78 11.84 -28.14 -20.98
N VAL A 79 11.63 -27.14 -20.12
CA VAL A 79 10.28 -26.67 -19.74
C VAL A 79 9.60 -26.05 -20.94
N TYR A 80 10.27 -25.10 -21.61
CA TYR A 80 9.74 -24.43 -22.80
C TYR A 80 9.35 -25.42 -23.90
N ALA A 81 10.19 -26.42 -24.12
CA ALA A 81 9.92 -27.43 -25.14
C ALA A 81 8.64 -28.23 -24.86
N ARG A 82 8.34 -28.53 -23.58
CA ARG A 82 7.16 -29.31 -23.20
C ARG A 82 5.89 -28.47 -23.10
N GLU A 83 5.98 -27.29 -22.50
CA GLU A 83 4.82 -26.45 -22.18
C GLU A 83 4.36 -25.60 -23.37
N GLU A 84 5.28 -24.85 -23.99
CA GLU A 84 4.97 -23.97 -25.13
C GLU A 84 5.25 -24.64 -26.48
N GLY A 85 6.37 -25.35 -26.60
CA GLY A 85 6.82 -25.96 -27.85
C GLY A 85 6.03 -27.22 -28.24
N GLY A 86 5.35 -27.85 -27.29
CA GLY A 86 4.61 -29.10 -27.50
C GLY A 86 5.48 -30.27 -27.96
N PHE A 87 6.79 -30.19 -27.74
CA PHE A 87 7.75 -31.26 -28.00
C PHE A 87 7.64 -32.35 -26.94
N LEU A 88 7.91 -33.58 -27.37
CA LEU A 88 7.82 -34.79 -26.57
C LEU A 88 9.14 -35.56 -26.70
N LEU A 89 9.51 -36.28 -25.65
CA LEU A 89 10.64 -37.19 -25.70
C LEU A 89 10.30 -38.40 -26.58
N PRO A 90 11.32 -39.07 -27.16
CA PRO A 90 11.10 -40.31 -27.90
C PRO A 90 10.37 -41.35 -27.04
N GLY A 91 9.20 -41.80 -27.50
CA GLY A 91 8.36 -42.78 -26.80
C GLY A 91 7.21 -42.21 -25.98
N GLU A 92 7.15 -40.89 -25.77
CA GLU A 92 6.01 -40.23 -25.13
C GLU A 92 4.81 -40.10 -26.08
N LYS A 93 3.59 -40.14 -25.54
CA LYS A 93 2.34 -40.01 -26.29
C LYS A 93 1.54 -38.81 -25.79
N ARG A 94 1.22 -37.87 -26.68
CA ARG A 94 0.32 -36.75 -26.38
C ARG A 94 -1.13 -37.24 -26.28
N ILE A 95 -1.76 -37.03 -25.13
CA ILE A 95 -3.18 -37.34 -24.92
C ILE A 95 -3.95 -36.02 -24.99
N VAL A 96 -4.89 -35.92 -25.93
CA VAL A 96 -5.82 -34.79 -26.01
C VAL A 96 -7.20 -35.29 -25.59
N PRO A 97 -7.73 -34.85 -24.43
CA PRO A 97 -9.08 -35.23 -24.02
C PRO A 97 -10.10 -34.68 -25.00
N LEU A 98 -10.87 -35.59 -25.62
CA LEU A 98 -12.06 -35.23 -26.39
C LEU A 98 -13.21 -35.09 -25.40
N LEU A 99 -13.77 -33.89 -25.26
CA LEU A 99 -15.04 -33.72 -24.55
C LEU A 99 -16.13 -34.33 -25.43
N VAL A 100 -16.62 -35.48 -25.02
CA VAL A 100 -17.85 -36.05 -25.58
C VAL A 100 -19.00 -35.40 -24.82
N GLU A 101 -19.78 -34.57 -25.51
CA GLU A 101 -21.02 -33.98 -24.99
C GLU A 101 -21.92 -35.14 -24.52
N LYS A 102 -22.10 -35.28 -23.20
CA LYS A 102 -23.04 -36.26 -22.65
C LYS A 102 -24.42 -35.63 -22.61
N GLU A 103 -25.39 -36.31 -23.19
CA GLU A 103 -26.80 -35.91 -23.11
C GLU A 103 -27.21 -35.81 -21.63
N PRO A 104 -27.77 -34.66 -21.18
CA PRO A 104 -28.09 -34.47 -19.77
C PRO A 104 -29.19 -35.45 -19.35
N LEU A 105 -28.95 -36.18 -18.24
CA LEU A 105 -29.99 -37.01 -17.64
C LEU A 105 -31.14 -36.13 -17.12
N PRO A 106 -32.41 -36.59 -17.21
CA PRO A 106 -33.55 -35.83 -16.72
C PRO A 106 -33.44 -35.62 -15.20
N THR A 107 -33.50 -34.37 -14.78
CA THR A 107 -33.51 -33.98 -13.36
C THR A 107 -34.80 -34.47 -12.68
N PRO A 108 -34.73 -35.20 -11.56
CA PRO A 108 -35.91 -35.61 -10.80
C PRO A 108 -36.69 -34.39 -10.31
N VAL A 109 -38.00 -34.36 -10.56
CA VAL A 109 -38.88 -33.30 -10.03
C VAL A 109 -39.11 -33.50 -8.54
N ALA A 110 -38.90 -32.45 -7.74
CA ALA A 110 -39.15 -32.49 -6.30
C ALA A 110 -40.66 -32.63 -6.01
N ALA A 111 -41.03 -33.49 -5.06
CA ALA A 111 -42.40 -33.62 -4.61
C ALA A 111 -42.86 -32.32 -3.90
N PRO A 112 -44.11 -31.87 -4.09
CA PRO A 112 -44.62 -30.67 -3.44
C PRO A 112 -44.69 -30.86 -1.92
N THR A 113 -44.14 -29.89 -1.18
CA THR A 113 -44.27 -29.80 0.28
C THR A 113 -45.73 -29.55 0.64
N ALA A 114 -46.29 -30.37 1.54
CA ALA A 114 -47.67 -30.19 2.02
C ALA A 114 -47.83 -28.85 2.75
N ASP A 115 -48.89 -28.11 2.42
CA ASP A 115 -49.20 -26.82 3.03
C ASP A 115 -49.86 -27.01 4.40
N PRO A 116 -49.23 -26.54 5.51
CA PRO A 116 -49.82 -26.67 6.85
C PRO A 116 -51.15 -25.92 7.00
N ALA A 117 -51.49 -24.99 6.11
CA ALA A 117 -52.76 -24.25 6.14
C ALA A 117 -53.98 -25.11 5.80
N GLN A 118 -53.83 -26.29 5.21
CA GLN A 118 -54.96 -27.16 4.87
C GLN A 118 -55.68 -27.76 6.09
N ASN A 119 -55.02 -27.80 7.25
CA ASN A 119 -55.53 -28.48 8.46
C ASN A 119 -55.97 -27.53 9.58
N VAL A 120 -56.06 -26.22 9.32
CA VAL A 120 -56.40 -25.23 10.35
C VAL A 120 -57.89 -24.89 10.29
N HIS A 121 -58.60 -25.01 11.43
CA HIS A 121 -59.99 -24.59 11.51
C HIS A 121 -60.11 -23.09 11.87
N PRO A 122 -61.03 -22.31 11.24
CA PRO A 122 -61.11 -20.87 11.46
C PRO A 122 -61.28 -20.44 12.93
N TRP A 123 -62.01 -21.22 13.73
CA TRP A 123 -62.22 -20.92 15.15
C TRP A 123 -60.92 -20.96 15.97
N GLN A 124 -59.93 -21.77 15.56
CA GLN A 124 -58.63 -21.87 16.22
C GLN A 124 -57.83 -20.57 16.05
N ALA A 125 -57.93 -19.94 14.87
CA ALA A 125 -57.31 -18.64 14.60
C ALA A 125 -57.97 -17.54 15.45
N TRP A 126 -59.31 -17.54 15.55
CA TRP A 126 -60.03 -16.60 16.40
C TRP A 126 -59.68 -16.77 17.88
N TRP A 127 -59.55 -18.01 18.34
CA TRP A 127 -59.17 -18.32 19.72
C TRP A 127 -57.78 -17.76 20.08
N GLN A 128 -56.78 -18.01 19.23
CA GLN A 128 -55.42 -17.48 19.44
C GLN A 128 -55.43 -15.94 19.46
N LEU A 129 -56.18 -15.30 18.55
CA LEU A 129 -56.25 -13.84 18.48
C LEU A 129 -56.92 -13.19 19.70
N LEU A 130 -57.92 -13.87 20.28
CA LEU A 130 -58.71 -13.33 21.39
C LEU A 130 -58.12 -13.65 22.76
N THR A 131 -57.36 -14.73 22.90
CA THR A 131 -56.94 -15.25 24.21
C THR A 131 -55.43 -15.34 24.40
N ASP A 132 -54.64 -15.33 23.31
CA ASP A 132 -53.19 -15.55 23.31
C ASP A 132 -52.75 -16.81 24.09
N ALA A 133 -53.67 -17.74 24.29
CA ALA A 133 -53.51 -18.97 25.05
C ALA A 133 -53.40 -20.16 24.09
N PRO A 134 -52.70 -21.25 24.49
CA PRO A 134 -52.64 -22.45 23.68
C PRO A 134 -54.05 -23.00 23.43
N LEU A 135 -54.26 -23.59 22.24
CA LEU A 135 -55.54 -24.16 21.86
C LEU A 135 -55.98 -25.19 22.91
N PRO A 136 -57.24 -25.14 23.39
CA PRO A 136 -57.73 -26.14 24.31
C PRO A 136 -57.61 -27.51 23.64
N SER A 137 -57.01 -28.48 24.35
CA SER A 137 -56.87 -29.84 23.88
C SER A 137 -58.26 -30.44 23.59
N GLN A 138 -58.45 -30.96 22.38
CA GLN A 138 -59.57 -31.85 22.08
C GLN A 138 -59.34 -33.23 22.68
#